data_AF-A0A1G9PUH8-F1
#
_entry.id   AF-A0A1G9PUH8-F1
#
_cell.length_a   1.000
_cell.length_b   1.000
_cell.length_c   1.000
_cell.angle_alpha   90.00
_cell.angle_beta   90.00
_cell.angle_gamma   90.00
#
_symmetry.space_group_name_H-M   'P 1'
#
loop_
_entity.id
_entity.type
_entity.pdbx_description
1 polymer ?
#
loop_
_entity_poly.entity_id
_entity_poly.type
_entity_poly.pdbx_seq_one_letter_code
_entity_poly.pdbx_strand_id
1 'polypeptide(L)'
;MTDRFRFFDALTYGIRTLFWRPVRALSYIAVVTLLSFGYYLWAQSDAGIAFFTGYMNATMDMAQGDFSSYGGYFAALMGVSMIISCVLIAGAYRVYVREQPALSLPLQLGADEIRTFGFYLVLLGMMIGVMLAVVIAMFILIIVFTLLLAPLLGSGGGDASQAGLIGGFVGIAVMFPLMLALGYVMGRASVGFALVIRDRRISLDGWTASKGAGMQLLWAHVVIYIVMLASQFLLAPGLMETAFSGATQPGVMPDPEQMAASMINPYGHWLIIAVPLQTTLLFLLCGPTAAVANWDARKRAAAEAPVAPVAAVEPAPGVGTGEVGPESRD
;
A
#
# COMPACT_ATOMS: atom_id res chain seq x y z
N MET A 1 17.67 -24.26 -7.94
CA MET A 1 16.41 -23.80 -8.58
C MET A 1 16.28 -22.31 -8.30
N THR A 2 16.05 -21.47 -9.31
CA THR A 2 15.81 -20.03 -9.12
C THR A 2 14.40 -19.84 -8.56
N ASP A 3 14.27 -19.72 -7.25
CA ASP A 3 12.98 -19.49 -6.57
C ASP A 3 12.38 -18.15 -7.03
N ARG A 4 11.57 -18.20 -8.09
CA ARG A 4 10.77 -17.08 -8.56
C ARG A 4 9.67 -16.81 -7.54
N PHE A 5 9.64 -15.60 -7.01
CA PHE A 5 8.56 -15.11 -6.15
C PHE A 5 7.23 -15.11 -6.91
N ARG A 6 6.21 -15.79 -6.39
CA ARG A 6 4.91 -15.94 -7.06
C ARG A 6 3.89 -14.95 -6.52
N PHE A 7 2.96 -14.52 -7.37
CA PHE A 7 1.85 -13.64 -7.00
C PHE A 7 1.05 -14.16 -5.80
N PHE A 8 0.70 -15.45 -5.80
CA PHE A 8 -0.05 -16.06 -4.69
C PHE A 8 0.74 -16.10 -3.37
N ASP A 9 2.07 -16.13 -3.43
CA ASP A 9 2.89 -16.04 -2.21
C ASP A 9 2.81 -14.65 -1.58
N ALA A 10 2.73 -13.59 -2.40
CA ALA A 10 2.50 -12.23 -1.91
C ALA A 10 1.08 -12.04 -1.38
N LEU A 11 0.07 -12.42 -2.19
CA LEU A 11 -1.34 -12.19 -1.89
C LEU A 11 -1.80 -12.91 -0.62
N THR A 12 -1.38 -14.17 -0.45
CA THR A 12 -1.86 -15.01 0.66
C THR A 12 -0.99 -14.93 1.91
N TYR A 13 0.11 -14.18 1.89
CA TYR A 13 1.04 -14.13 3.02
C TYR A 13 0.37 -13.67 4.33
N GLY A 14 -0.48 -12.65 4.24
CA GLY A 14 -1.28 -12.15 5.35
C GLY A 14 -2.16 -13.23 5.97
N ILE A 15 -2.89 -13.93 5.10
CA ILE A 15 -3.79 -15.03 5.46
C ILE A 15 -3.00 -16.18 6.08
N ARG A 16 -1.90 -16.63 5.46
CA ARG A 16 -1.06 -17.71 5.99
C ARG A 16 -0.52 -17.36 7.38
N THR A 17 -0.21 -16.09 7.64
CA THR A 17 0.27 -15.64 8.96
C THR A 17 -0.80 -15.76 10.04
N LEU A 18 -2.08 -15.59 9.70
CA LEU A 18 -3.18 -15.87 10.64
C LEU A 18 -3.19 -17.34 11.10
N PHE A 19 -2.78 -18.27 10.23
CA PHE A 19 -2.71 -19.68 10.57
C PHE A 19 -1.39 -20.09 11.24
N TRP A 20 -0.27 -19.48 10.84
CA TRP A 20 1.05 -19.79 11.41
C TRP A 20 1.30 -19.12 12.75
N ARG A 21 0.67 -17.96 12.99
CA ARG A 21 0.86 -17.14 14.18
C ARG A 21 -0.48 -16.61 14.71
N PRO A 22 -1.48 -17.49 14.97
CA PRO A 22 -2.86 -17.10 15.23
C PRO A 22 -2.97 -16.17 16.43
N VAL A 23 -2.35 -16.51 17.55
CA VAL A 23 -2.41 -15.70 18.78
C VAL A 23 -1.85 -14.30 18.53
N ARG A 24 -0.73 -14.15 17.82
CA ARG A 24 -0.11 -12.84 17.59
C ARG A 24 -0.92 -11.99 16.61
N ALA A 25 -1.37 -12.60 15.52
CA ALA A 25 -2.12 -11.91 14.49
C ALA A 25 -3.51 -11.49 15.01
N LEU A 26 -4.22 -12.39 15.71
CA LEU A 26 -5.51 -12.08 16.32
C LEU A 26 -5.39 -11.06 17.45
N SER A 27 -4.37 -11.13 18.31
CA SER A 27 -4.13 -10.11 19.33
C SER A 27 -3.85 -8.74 18.72
N TYR A 28 -3.06 -8.67 17.64
CA TYR A 28 -2.86 -7.43 16.90
C TYR A 28 -4.18 -6.90 16.35
N ILE A 29 -4.92 -7.72 15.59
CA ILE A 29 -6.20 -7.33 14.99
C ILE A 29 -7.18 -6.86 16.07
N ALA A 30 -7.30 -7.59 17.19
CA ALA A 30 -8.18 -7.22 18.30
C ALA A 30 -7.80 -5.87 18.90
N VAL A 31 -6.52 -5.63 19.20
CA VAL A 31 -6.07 -4.35 19.79
C VAL A 31 -6.30 -3.20 18.81
N VAL A 32 -5.97 -3.36 17.53
CA VAL A 32 -6.23 -2.31 16.53
C VAL A 32 -7.72 -2.07 16.37
N THR A 33 -8.54 -3.13 16.40
CA THR A 33 -10.00 -3.03 16.33
C THR A 33 -10.56 -2.21 17.49
N LEU A 34 -10.08 -2.45 18.72
CA LEU A 34 -10.47 -1.67 19.89
C LEU A 34 -10.05 -0.20 19.77
N LEU A 35 -8.84 0.08 19.29
CA LEU A 35 -8.38 1.45 19.04
C LEU A 35 -9.21 2.15 17.96
N SER A 36 -9.54 1.46 16.87
CA SER A 36 -10.40 1.97 15.82
C SER A 36 -11.82 2.23 16.32
N PHE A 37 -12.40 1.36 17.15
CA PHE A 37 -13.66 1.66 17.84
C PHE A 37 -13.55 2.91 18.71
N GLY A 38 -12.46 3.04 19.48
CA GLY A 38 -12.19 4.25 20.27
C GLY A 38 -12.16 5.51 19.42
N TYR A 39 -11.52 5.46 18.24
CA TYR A 39 -11.51 6.56 17.28
C TYR A 39 -12.92 6.90 16.76
N TYR A 40 -13.71 5.91 16.34
CA TYR A 40 -15.07 6.17 15.84
C TYR A 40 -16.01 6.67 16.94
N LEU A 41 -15.85 6.18 18.18
CA LEU A 41 -16.61 6.70 19.33
C LEU A 41 -16.21 8.13 19.67
N TRP A 42 -14.91 8.45 19.62
CA TRP A 42 -14.44 9.82 19.78
C TRP A 42 -14.95 10.74 18.66
N ALA A 43 -14.94 10.28 17.42
CA ALA A 43 -15.45 11.04 16.27
C ALA A 43 -16.94 11.41 16.43
N GLN A 44 -17.72 10.57 17.13
CA GLN A 44 -19.13 10.79 17.45
C GLN A 44 -19.36 11.59 18.74
N SER A 45 -18.32 11.91 19.50
CA SER A 45 -18.42 12.75 20.70
C SER A 45 -18.49 14.23 20.35
N ASP A 46 -18.99 15.07 21.27
CA ASP A 46 -19.04 16.53 21.08
C ASP A 46 -17.69 17.13 20.66
N ALA A 47 -16.58 16.62 21.22
CA ALA A 47 -15.23 17.05 20.89
C ALA A 47 -14.83 16.65 19.45
N GLY A 48 -15.17 15.43 19.02
CA GLY A 48 -14.91 14.97 17.65
C GLY A 48 -15.73 15.74 16.62
N ILE A 49 -17.03 15.93 16.90
CA ILE A 49 -17.94 16.71 16.06
C ILE A 49 -17.45 18.15 15.92
N ALA A 50 -17.07 18.80 17.04
CA ALA A 50 -16.53 20.15 17.01
C ALA A 50 -15.22 20.23 16.20
N PHE A 51 -14.34 19.23 16.33
CA PHE A 51 -13.10 19.16 15.56
C PHE A 51 -13.35 19.04 14.05
N PHE A 52 -14.19 18.09 13.61
CA PHE A 52 -14.46 17.89 12.19
C PHE A 52 -15.24 19.05 11.57
N THR A 53 -16.17 19.65 12.32
CA THR A 53 -16.88 20.87 11.89
C THR A 53 -15.91 22.04 11.72
N GLY A 54 -15.00 22.23 12.69
CA GLY A 54 -13.95 23.25 12.61
C GLY A 54 -13.01 23.04 11.42
N TYR A 55 -12.58 21.80 11.17
CA TYR A 55 -11.76 21.45 10.02
C TYR A 55 -12.47 21.72 8.68
N MET A 56 -13.77 21.40 8.59
CA MET A 56 -14.57 21.66 7.40
C MET A 56 -14.69 23.15 7.11
N ASN A 57 -15.03 23.96 8.13
CA ASN A 57 -15.10 25.42 7.99
C ASN A 57 -13.76 25.99 7.53
N ALA A 58 -12.66 25.56 8.15
CA ALA A 58 -11.32 25.97 7.74
C ALA A 58 -10.96 25.55 6.29
N THR A 59 -11.50 24.43 5.82
CA THR A 59 -11.32 23.97 4.43
C THR A 59 -12.12 24.84 3.45
N MET A 60 -13.32 25.28 3.83
CA MET A 60 -14.12 26.21 3.04
C MET A 60 -13.47 27.60 2.98
N ASP A 61 -12.95 28.09 4.10
CA ASP A 61 -12.22 29.37 4.17
C ASP A 61 -10.95 29.32 3.29
N MET A 62 -10.23 28.19 3.30
CA MET A 62 -9.09 27.96 2.40
C MET A 62 -9.49 28.01 0.93
N ALA A 63 -10.63 27.41 0.57
CA ALA A 63 -11.14 27.47 -0.81
C ALA A 63 -11.45 28.91 -1.25
N GLN A 64 -11.72 29.82 -0.30
CA GLN A 64 -11.92 31.25 -0.53
C GLN A 64 -10.62 32.07 -0.41
N GLY A 65 -9.49 31.42 -0.14
CA GLY A 65 -8.16 32.04 -0.07
C GLY A 65 -7.67 32.39 1.34
N ASP A 66 -8.42 32.06 2.40
CA ASP A 66 -7.99 32.25 3.79
C ASP A 66 -7.39 30.97 4.38
N PHE A 67 -6.08 30.98 4.63
CA PHE A 67 -5.32 29.84 5.12
C PHE A 67 -5.13 29.82 6.65
N SER A 68 -5.65 30.83 7.36
CA SER A 68 -5.27 31.14 8.75
C SER A 68 -5.50 29.99 9.75
N SER A 69 -6.61 29.26 9.60
CA SER A 69 -7.01 28.18 10.52
C SER A 69 -6.75 26.78 9.94
N TYR A 70 -6.73 26.62 8.62
CA TYR A 70 -6.60 25.33 7.93
C TYR A 70 -5.32 24.59 8.29
N GLY A 71 -4.18 25.31 8.33
CA GLY A 71 -2.89 24.71 8.63
C GLY A 71 -2.84 23.99 9.98
N GLY A 72 -3.51 24.53 10.99
CA GLY A 72 -3.57 23.94 12.34
C GLY A 72 -4.36 22.63 12.37
N TYR A 73 -5.56 22.63 11.80
CA TYR A 73 -6.39 21.41 11.73
C TYR A 73 -5.75 20.34 10.83
N PHE A 74 -5.20 20.73 9.69
CA PHE A 74 -4.50 19.81 8.79
C PHE A 74 -3.29 19.17 9.48
N ALA A 75 -2.46 19.96 10.16
CA ALA A 75 -1.30 19.45 10.90
C ALA A 75 -1.73 18.53 12.04
N ALA A 76 -2.79 18.85 12.77
CA ALA A 76 -3.33 17.99 13.82
C ALA A 76 -3.82 16.66 13.25
N LEU A 77 -4.67 16.69 12.21
CA LEU A 77 -5.25 15.50 11.61
C LEU A 77 -4.18 14.61 10.96
N MET A 78 -3.34 15.18 10.10
CA MET A 78 -2.31 14.44 9.37
C MET A 78 -1.17 14.00 10.27
N GLY A 79 -0.74 14.84 11.20
CA GLY A 79 0.34 14.54 12.13
C GLY A 79 -0.03 13.39 13.07
N VAL A 80 -1.21 13.44 13.68
CA VAL A 80 -1.70 12.36 14.55
C VAL A 80 -1.92 11.08 13.75
N SER A 81 -2.55 11.17 12.57
CA SER A 81 -2.77 10.01 11.70
C SER A 81 -1.47 9.35 11.28
N MET A 82 -0.43 10.13 10.97
CA MET A 82 0.89 9.62 10.62
C MET A 82 1.54 8.88 11.79
N ILE A 83 1.51 9.46 12.99
CA ILE A 83 2.07 8.83 14.20
C ILE A 83 1.36 7.51 14.49
N ILE A 84 0.02 7.52 14.51
CA ILE A 84 -0.78 6.32 14.73
C ILE A 84 -0.48 5.27 13.65
N SER A 85 -0.43 5.67 12.37
CA SER A 85 -0.10 4.77 11.26
C SER A 85 1.26 4.11 11.46
N CYS A 86 2.27 4.83 11.94
CA CYS A 86 3.58 4.26 12.22
C CYS A 86 3.52 3.18 13.30
N VAL A 87 2.74 3.39 14.38
CA VAL A 87 2.53 2.39 15.45
C VAL A 87 1.81 1.16 14.91
N LEU A 88 0.73 1.36 14.14
CA LEU A 88 -0.06 0.27 13.56
C LEU A 88 0.74 -0.55 12.57
N ILE A 89 1.45 0.10 11.66
CA ILE A 89 2.28 -0.53 10.63
C ILE A 89 3.46 -1.28 11.28
N ALA A 90 4.16 -0.66 12.24
CA ALA A 90 5.24 -1.33 12.98
C ALA A 90 4.73 -2.56 13.71
N GLY A 91 3.57 -2.48 14.36
CA GLY A 91 2.89 -3.61 15.01
C GLY A 91 2.59 -4.75 14.04
N ALA A 92 2.01 -4.46 12.88
CA ALA A 92 1.72 -5.46 11.85
C ALA A 92 2.99 -6.17 11.37
N TYR A 93 4.03 -5.39 11.02
CA TYR A 93 5.29 -5.97 10.57
C TYR A 93 5.99 -6.77 11.67
N ARG A 94 5.92 -6.36 12.94
CA ARG A 94 6.45 -7.18 14.06
C ARG A 94 5.81 -8.58 14.08
N VAL A 95 4.52 -8.71 13.79
CA VAL A 95 3.85 -10.02 13.67
C VAL A 95 4.39 -10.81 12.48
N TYR A 96 4.64 -10.17 11.34
CA TYR A 96 5.11 -10.83 10.13
C TYR A 96 6.58 -11.24 10.15
N VAL A 97 7.49 -10.35 10.53
CA VAL A 97 8.93 -10.51 10.29
C VAL A 97 9.73 -10.94 11.50
N ARG A 98 9.21 -10.85 12.73
CA ARG A 98 9.96 -11.27 13.94
C ARG A 98 9.63 -12.68 14.38
N GLU A 99 10.62 -13.54 14.47
CA GLU A 99 10.44 -14.91 14.97
C GLU A 99 10.03 -14.93 16.45
N GLN A 100 10.67 -14.10 17.28
CA GLN A 100 10.35 -13.91 18.69
C GLN A 100 10.30 -12.41 19.03
N PRO A 101 9.12 -11.75 18.99
CA PRO A 101 8.99 -10.40 19.52
C PRO A 101 9.24 -10.47 21.03
N ALA A 102 10.25 -9.74 21.51
CA ALA A 102 10.69 -9.74 22.91
C ALA A 102 9.65 -9.20 23.91
N LEU A 103 8.44 -8.82 23.46
CA LEU A 103 7.43 -8.15 24.26
C LEU A 103 6.05 -8.76 24.04
N SER A 104 5.28 -8.84 25.13
CA SER A 104 3.95 -9.45 25.22
C SER A 104 2.84 -8.68 24.50
N LEU A 105 3.04 -7.40 24.21
CA LEU A 105 2.01 -6.52 23.63
C LEU A 105 2.16 -6.36 22.10
N PRO A 106 1.07 -6.44 21.33
CA PRO A 106 1.14 -6.31 19.87
C PRO A 106 1.48 -4.89 19.40
N LEU A 107 1.16 -3.85 20.18
CA LEU A 107 1.51 -2.45 19.93
C LEU A 107 2.38 -1.91 21.06
N GLN A 108 3.38 -1.10 20.73
CA GLN A 108 4.35 -0.50 21.65
C GLN A 108 4.80 0.84 21.09
N LEU A 109 5.32 1.70 21.96
CA LEU A 109 6.08 2.87 21.59
C LEU A 109 7.54 2.59 21.88
N GLY A 110 8.36 2.48 20.83
CA GLY A 110 9.78 2.19 20.98
C GLY A 110 10.58 2.54 19.73
N ALA A 111 11.79 1.97 19.68
CA ALA A 111 12.73 2.27 18.61
C ALA A 111 12.23 1.80 17.23
N ASP A 112 11.33 0.83 17.17
CA ASP A 112 10.76 0.34 15.91
C ASP A 112 9.83 1.39 15.30
N GLU A 113 8.96 1.99 16.10
CA GLU A 113 8.02 3.04 15.68
C GLU A 113 8.76 4.30 15.25
N ILE A 114 9.85 4.67 15.94
CA ILE A 114 10.72 5.79 15.55
C ILE A 114 11.39 5.52 14.20
N ARG A 115 11.88 4.30 13.96
CA ARG A 115 12.49 3.95 12.67
C ARG A 115 11.45 3.91 11.56
N THR A 116 10.26 3.36 11.83
CA THR A 116 9.13 3.38 10.90
C THR A 116 8.72 4.80 10.57
N PHE A 117 8.67 5.69 11.56
CA PHE A 117 8.41 7.11 11.37
C PHE A 117 9.47 7.79 10.51
N GLY A 118 10.75 7.59 10.83
CA GLY A 118 11.85 8.12 10.01
C GLY A 118 11.79 7.63 8.56
N PHE A 119 11.52 6.33 8.35
CA PHE A 119 11.34 5.78 7.01
C PHE A 119 10.08 6.31 6.31
N TYR A 120 8.99 6.55 7.06
CA TYR A 120 7.77 7.17 6.56
C TYR A 120 8.05 8.58 6.03
N LEU A 121 8.85 9.38 6.75
CA LEU A 121 9.26 10.72 6.29
C LEU A 121 10.11 10.66 5.01
N VAL A 122 11.00 9.68 4.88
CA VAL A 122 11.76 9.47 3.64
C VAL A 122 10.83 9.11 2.48
N LEU A 123 9.89 8.20 2.69
CA LEU A 123 8.89 7.85 1.68
C LEU A 123 7.99 9.02 1.31
N LEU A 124 7.62 9.87 2.28
CA LEU A 124 6.84 11.07 2.05
C LEU A 124 7.63 12.06 1.19
N GLY A 125 8.90 12.31 1.50
CA GLY A 125 9.78 13.15 0.68
C GLY A 125 9.94 12.61 -0.74
N MET A 126 10.11 11.29 -0.89
CA MET A 126 10.15 10.64 -2.20
C MET A 126 8.82 10.80 -2.94
N MET A 127 7.69 10.63 -2.25
CA MET A 127 6.34 10.79 -2.84
C MET A 127 6.13 12.22 -3.33
N ILE A 128 6.51 13.23 -2.53
CA ILE A 128 6.44 14.64 -2.93
C ILE A 128 7.31 14.90 -4.16
N GLY A 129 8.55 14.40 -4.17
CA GLY A 129 9.45 14.56 -5.32
C GLY A 129 8.91 13.90 -6.59
N VAL A 130 8.37 12.69 -6.48
CA VAL A 130 7.75 11.99 -7.61
C VAL A 130 6.46 12.70 -8.06
N MET A 131 5.59 13.11 -7.15
CA MET A 131 4.38 13.88 -7.48
C MET A 131 4.72 15.19 -8.19
N LEU A 132 5.76 15.91 -7.75
CA LEU A 132 6.23 17.12 -8.42
C LEU A 132 6.71 16.81 -9.85
N ALA A 133 7.52 15.76 -10.03
CA ALA A 133 7.97 15.33 -11.35
C ALA A 133 6.80 14.95 -12.27
N VAL A 134 5.78 14.31 -11.71
CA VAL A 134 4.54 13.96 -12.41
C VAL A 134 3.75 15.19 -12.81
N VAL A 135 3.57 16.18 -11.93
CA VAL A 135 2.89 17.44 -12.25
C VAL A 135 3.62 18.16 -13.39
N ILE A 136 4.95 18.26 -13.33
CA ILE A 136 5.76 18.85 -14.39
C ILE A 136 5.57 18.07 -15.70
N ALA A 137 5.65 16.74 -15.66
CA ALA A 137 5.45 15.90 -16.84
C ALA A 137 4.03 16.04 -17.41
N MET A 138 3.01 16.15 -16.57
CA MET A 138 1.62 16.40 -17.00
C MET A 138 1.48 17.77 -17.67
N PHE A 139 2.07 18.83 -17.12
CA PHE A 139 2.07 20.15 -17.76
C PHE A 139 2.74 20.10 -19.14
N ILE A 140 3.88 19.42 -19.26
CA ILE A 140 4.56 19.23 -20.55
C ILE A 140 3.67 18.45 -21.52
N LEU A 141 3.06 17.35 -21.07
CA LEU A 141 2.15 16.56 -21.90
C LEU A 141 0.93 17.37 -22.33
N ILE A 142 0.31 18.13 -21.45
CA ILE A 142 -0.83 19.02 -21.78
C ILE A 142 -0.42 20.03 -22.85
N ILE A 143 0.73 20.69 -22.70
CA ILE A 143 1.26 21.63 -23.70
C ILE A 143 1.49 20.92 -25.03
N VAL A 144 2.16 19.76 -25.03
CA VAL A 144 2.44 18.97 -26.24
C VAL A 144 1.16 18.51 -26.93
N PHE A 145 0.21 17.94 -26.19
CA PHE A 145 -1.09 17.52 -26.75
C PHE A 145 -1.91 18.70 -27.24
N THR A 146 -1.90 19.84 -26.54
CA THR A 146 -2.59 21.06 -26.99
C THR A 146 -2.01 21.55 -28.31
N LEU A 147 -0.67 21.55 -28.46
CA LEU A 147 0.00 21.95 -29.69
C LEU A 147 -0.18 20.95 -30.85
N LEU A 148 -0.18 19.65 -30.56
CA LEU A 148 -0.34 18.58 -31.57
C LEU A 148 -1.80 18.36 -32.00
N LEU A 149 -2.76 18.63 -31.12
CA LEU A 149 -4.19 18.51 -31.40
C LEU A 149 -4.83 19.82 -31.86
N ALA A 150 -4.16 20.97 -31.68
CA ALA A 150 -4.61 22.27 -32.20
C ALA A 150 -4.98 22.25 -33.71
N PRO A 151 -4.27 21.53 -34.60
CA PRO A 151 -4.65 21.42 -36.01
C PRO A 151 -5.85 20.49 -36.25
N LEU A 152 -6.05 19.49 -35.39
CA LEU A 152 -7.13 18.49 -35.46
C LEU A 152 -8.46 19.01 -34.88
N LEU A 153 -8.40 19.99 -33.97
CA LEU A 153 -9.59 20.62 -33.38
C LEU A 153 -10.26 21.64 -34.31
N GLY A 154 -9.61 22.03 -35.41
CA GLY A 154 -10.16 22.88 -36.46
C GLY A 154 -10.56 24.29 -35.99
N SER A 155 -10.37 25.30 -36.82
CA SER A 155 -10.89 26.65 -36.57
C SER A 155 -12.43 26.76 -36.71
N GLY A 156 -13.19 25.70 -36.40
CA GLY A 156 -14.63 25.67 -36.62
C GLY A 156 -15.37 24.61 -35.80
N GLY A 157 -16.16 25.07 -34.84
CA GLY A 157 -17.47 24.48 -34.52
C GLY A 157 -17.51 23.09 -33.88
N GLY A 158 -16.46 22.63 -33.20
CA GLY A 158 -16.55 21.41 -32.38
C GLY A 158 -17.43 21.64 -31.15
N ASP A 159 -18.55 20.93 -31.05
CA ASP A 159 -19.41 20.91 -29.86
C ASP A 159 -18.55 20.73 -28.58
N ALA A 160 -18.75 21.60 -27.59
CA ALA A 160 -18.03 21.55 -26.31
C ALA A 160 -18.14 20.17 -25.61
N SER A 161 -19.19 19.41 -25.94
CA SER A 161 -19.40 18.03 -25.47
C SER A 161 -18.39 17.02 -26.06
N GLN A 162 -17.99 17.16 -27.33
CA GLN A 162 -16.97 16.30 -27.95
C GLN A 162 -15.56 16.62 -27.46
N ALA A 163 -15.24 17.91 -27.30
CA ALA A 163 -13.96 18.33 -26.71
C ALA A 163 -13.82 17.85 -25.25
N GLY A 164 -14.91 17.90 -24.47
CA GLY A 164 -14.96 17.37 -23.10
C GLY A 164 -14.82 15.85 -23.03
N LEU A 165 -15.45 15.10 -23.94
CA LEU A 165 -15.30 13.64 -24.01
C LEU A 165 -13.88 13.22 -24.40
N ILE A 166 -13.30 13.84 -25.43
CA ILE A 166 -11.93 13.55 -25.88
C ILE A 166 -10.93 13.93 -24.77
N GLY A 167 -11.10 15.08 -24.12
CA GLY A 167 -10.30 15.49 -22.97
C GLY A 167 -10.40 14.50 -21.79
N GLY A 168 -11.60 13.98 -21.51
CA GLY A 168 -11.84 12.97 -20.48
C GLY A 168 -11.16 11.63 -20.79
N PHE A 169 -11.28 11.13 -22.02
CA PHE A 169 -10.62 9.88 -22.43
C PHE A 169 -9.09 9.99 -22.45
N VAL A 170 -8.53 11.10 -22.93
CA VAL A 170 -7.08 11.37 -22.89
C VAL A 170 -6.61 11.49 -21.44
N GLY A 171 -7.39 12.16 -20.58
CA GLY A 171 -7.13 12.23 -19.15
C GLY A 171 -7.05 10.86 -18.49
N ILE A 172 -8.03 9.98 -18.73
CA ILE A 172 -8.05 8.61 -18.19
C ILE A 172 -6.88 7.77 -18.75
N ALA A 173 -6.65 7.85 -20.07
CA ALA A 173 -5.60 7.08 -20.74
C ALA A 173 -4.18 7.45 -20.27
N VAL A 174 -3.95 8.68 -19.83
CA VAL A 174 -2.67 9.13 -19.28
C VAL A 174 -2.59 8.92 -17.76
N MET A 175 -3.67 9.19 -17.02
CA MET A 175 -3.70 9.03 -15.56
C MET A 175 -3.58 7.59 -15.10
N PHE A 176 -4.21 6.65 -15.80
CA PHE A 176 -4.22 5.26 -15.35
C PHE A 176 -2.82 4.60 -15.38
N PRO A 177 -2.04 4.66 -16.48
CA PRO A 177 -0.66 4.14 -16.49
C PRO A 177 0.25 4.85 -15.49
N LEU A 178 0.05 6.15 -15.31
CA LEU A 178 0.81 6.94 -14.35
C LEU A 178 0.55 6.49 -12.92
N MET A 179 -0.71 6.28 -12.53
CA MET A 179 -1.07 5.76 -11.20
C MET A 179 -0.52 4.34 -10.99
N LEU A 180 -0.53 3.50 -12.01
CA LEU A 180 0.11 2.17 -11.94
C LEU A 180 1.63 2.27 -11.76
N ALA A 181 2.30 3.18 -12.46
CA ALA A 181 3.74 3.41 -12.32
C ALA A 181 4.08 3.94 -10.92
N LEU A 182 3.31 4.89 -10.40
CA LEU A 182 3.43 5.39 -9.03
C LEU A 182 3.22 4.27 -8.02
N GLY A 183 2.14 3.49 -8.16
CA GLY A 183 1.86 2.33 -7.32
C GLY A 183 2.98 1.29 -7.36
N TYR A 184 3.59 1.06 -8.53
CA TYR A 184 4.74 0.18 -8.67
C TYR A 184 5.96 0.69 -7.91
N VAL A 185 6.30 1.98 -8.06
CA VAL A 185 7.46 2.58 -7.40
C VAL A 185 7.27 2.60 -5.88
N MET A 186 6.13 3.10 -5.42
CA MET A 186 5.78 3.18 -4.01
C MET A 186 5.65 1.80 -3.38
N GLY A 187 4.98 0.87 -4.06
CA GLY A 187 4.84 -0.51 -3.60
C GLY A 187 6.20 -1.17 -3.36
N ARG A 188 7.15 -1.01 -4.30
CA ARG A 188 8.50 -1.54 -4.14
C ARG A 188 9.29 -0.85 -3.02
N ALA A 189 9.23 0.47 -2.94
CA ALA A 189 9.90 1.21 -1.88
C ALA A 189 9.34 0.86 -0.49
N SER A 190 8.03 0.62 -0.38
CA SER A 190 7.34 0.29 0.87
C SER A 190 7.77 -1.04 1.50
N VAL A 191 8.42 -1.95 0.75
CA VAL A 191 9.09 -3.13 1.31
C VAL A 191 10.10 -2.74 2.40
N GLY A 192 10.67 -1.54 2.29
CA GLY A 192 11.55 -0.98 3.32
C GLY A 192 10.92 -0.95 4.71
N PHE A 193 9.60 -0.75 4.86
CA PHE A 193 8.98 -0.81 6.19
C PHE A 193 9.16 -2.17 6.86
N ALA A 194 8.98 -3.26 6.11
CA ALA A 194 9.18 -4.61 6.63
C ALA A 194 10.66 -4.86 6.98
N LEU A 195 11.58 -4.38 6.12
CA LEU A 195 13.02 -4.49 6.34
C LEU A 195 13.48 -3.70 7.57
N VAL A 196 12.94 -2.51 7.80
CA VAL A 196 13.28 -1.66 8.94
C VAL A 196 12.97 -2.37 10.27
N ILE A 197 11.83 -3.05 10.34
CA ILE A 197 11.41 -3.79 11.53
C ILE A 197 12.20 -5.10 11.71
N ARG A 198 12.51 -5.78 10.60
CA ARG A 198 13.27 -7.04 10.57
C ARG A 198 14.72 -6.81 10.97
N ASP A 199 15.40 -5.88 10.30
CA ASP A 199 16.83 -5.61 10.43
C ASP A 199 17.14 -4.62 11.56
N ARG A 200 16.10 -4.04 12.19
CA ARG A 200 16.20 -3.07 13.30
C ARG A 200 17.06 -1.83 12.97
N ARG A 201 17.10 -1.45 11.70
CA ARG A 201 17.82 -0.28 11.16
C ARG A 201 17.04 0.37 10.04
N ILE A 202 17.19 1.68 9.85
CA ILE A 202 16.61 2.34 8.67
C ILE A 202 17.32 1.79 7.42
N SER A 203 16.56 1.20 6.50
CA SER A 203 17.07 0.65 5.24
C SER A 203 16.22 1.17 4.08
N LEU A 204 16.91 1.69 3.06
CA LEU A 204 16.30 2.11 1.80
C LEU A 204 16.34 0.99 0.74
N ASP A 205 16.70 -0.22 1.15
CA ASP A 205 16.89 -1.39 0.28
C ASP A 205 15.56 -1.99 -0.20
N GLY A 206 14.41 -1.37 0.09
CA GLY A 206 13.11 -1.86 -0.39
C GLY A 206 13.08 -2.03 -1.91
N TRP A 207 13.71 -1.11 -2.64
CA TRP A 207 13.84 -1.22 -4.09
C TRP A 207 14.69 -2.41 -4.51
N THR A 208 15.86 -2.61 -3.92
CA THR A 208 16.77 -3.71 -4.29
C THR A 208 16.21 -5.06 -3.87
N ALA A 209 15.63 -5.16 -2.67
CA ALA A 209 14.99 -6.37 -2.13
C ALA A 209 13.79 -6.84 -2.97
N SER A 210 13.02 -5.91 -3.53
CA SER A 210 11.86 -6.24 -4.39
C SER A 210 12.22 -6.53 -5.85
N LYS A 211 13.52 -6.53 -6.22
CA LYS A 211 13.95 -6.79 -7.60
C LYS A 211 13.57 -8.21 -8.02
N GLY A 212 12.75 -8.32 -9.06
CA GLY A 212 12.22 -9.60 -9.57
C GLY A 212 10.88 -10.03 -8.96
N ALA A 213 10.35 -9.26 -8.00
CA ALA A 213 9.04 -9.49 -7.36
C ALA A 213 8.06 -8.30 -7.55
N GLY A 214 8.49 -7.22 -8.20
CA GLY A 214 7.76 -5.95 -8.25
C GLY A 214 6.35 -6.04 -8.86
N MET A 215 6.17 -6.77 -9.96
CA MET A 215 4.85 -6.91 -10.59
C MET A 215 3.90 -7.75 -9.74
N GLN A 216 4.40 -8.83 -9.15
CA GLN A 216 3.65 -9.67 -8.23
C GLN A 216 3.21 -8.87 -6.99
N LEU A 217 4.12 -8.03 -6.47
CA LEU A 217 3.85 -7.14 -5.36
C LEU A 217 2.78 -6.10 -5.70
N LEU A 218 2.88 -5.44 -6.87
CA LEU A 218 1.89 -4.47 -7.34
C LEU A 218 0.50 -5.11 -7.43
N TRP A 219 0.38 -6.22 -8.17
CA TRP A 219 -0.91 -6.87 -8.37
C TRP A 219 -1.51 -7.41 -7.07
N ALA A 220 -0.69 -7.88 -6.13
CA ALA A 220 -1.18 -8.31 -4.82
C ALA A 220 -1.81 -7.15 -4.04
N HIS A 221 -1.16 -5.98 -4.04
CA HIS A 221 -1.75 -4.78 -3.43
C HIS A 221 -3.02 -4.32 -4.17
N VAL A 222 -3.02 -4.35 -5.52
CA VAL A 222 -4.20 -3.97 -6.31
C VAL A 222 -5.41 -4.84 -5.93
N VAL A 223 -5.23 -6.16 -5.84
CA VAL A 223 -6.31 -7.07 -5.45
C VAL A 223 -6.79 -6.79 -4.04
N ILE A 224 -5.89 -6.62 -3.06
CA ILE A 224 -6.27 -6.29 -1.68
C ILE A 224 -7.00 -4.93 -1.64
N TYR A 225 -6.54 -3.94 -2.38
CA TYR A 225 -7.14 -2.61 -2.44
C TYR A 225 -8.53 -2.63 -3.07
N ILE A 226 -8.75 -3.41 -4.14
CA ILE A 226 -10.07 -3.62 -4.73
C ILE A 226 -11.03 -4.22 -3.70
N VAL A 227 -10.58 -5.23 -2.94
CA VAL A 227 -11.39 -5.84 -1.87
C VAL A 227 -11.69 -4.83 -0.76
N MET A 228 -10.71 -4.01 -0.38
CA MET A 228 -10.89 -2.93 0.60
C MET A 228 -11.93 -1.93 0.12
N LEU A 229 -11.80 -1.42 -1.10
CA LEU A 229 -12.78 -0.50 -1.68
C LEU A 229 -14.17 -1.12 -1.74
N ALA A 230 -14.31 -2.35 -2.27
CA ALA A 230 -15.58 -3.05 -2.32
C ALA A 230 -16.22 -3.20 -0.94
N SER A 231 -15.43 -3.55 0.09
CA SER A 231 -15.92 -3.66 1.46
C SER A 231 -16.38 -2.31 2.04
N GLN A 232 -15.69 -1.22 1.71
CA GLN A 232 -16.09 0.12 2.13
C GLN A 232 -17.40 0.54 1.45
N PHE A 233 -17.56 0.28 0.15
CA PHE A 233 -18.80 0.56 -0.58
C PHE A 233 -20.00 -0.21 -0.03
N LEU A 234 -19.80 -1.48 0.35
CA LEU A 234 -20.88 -2.30 0.91
C LEU A 234 -21.30 -1.85 2.31
N LEU A 235 -20.39 -1.26 3.10
CA LEU A 235 -20.63 -0.97 4.52
C LEU A 235 -20.87 0.52 4.82
N ALA A 236 -20.59 1.42 3.87
CA ALA A 236 -20.80 2.87 4.01
C ALA A 236 -21.61 3.45 2.83
N PRO A 237 -22.88 3.04 2.66
CA PRO A 237 -23.71 3.50 1.55
C PRO A 237 -23.95 5.02 1.55
N GLY A 238 -24.01 5.67 2.72
CA GLY A 238 -24.13 7.13 2.79
C GLY A 238 -22.89 7.88 2.28
N LEU A 239 -21.69 7.32 2.53
CA LEU A 239 -20.44 7.88 2.02
C LEU A 239 -20.32 7.69 0.51
N MET A 240 -20.90 6.60 -0.01
CA MET A 240 -21.02 6.31 -1.43
C MET A 240 -21.95 7.31 -2.14
N GLU A 241 -23.12 7.60 -1.58
CA GLU A 241 -24.05 8.58 -2.14
C GLU A 241 -23.41 9.98 -2.26
N THR A 242 -22.72 10.43 -1.21
CA THR A 242 -21.98 11.69 -1.22
C THR A 242 -20.80 11.69 -2.21
N ALA A 243 -20.11 10.56 -2.39
CA ALA A 243 -19.02 10.46 -3.36
C ALA A 243 -19.50 10.48 -4.82
N PHE A 244 -20.65 9.86 -5.11
CA PHE A 244 -21.23 9.82 -6.46
C PHE A 244 -22.01 11.08 -6.83
N SER A 245 -22.55 11.84 -5.86
CA SER A 245 -23.19 13.12 -6.14
C SER A 245 -22.21 14.11 -6.78
N GLY A 246 -20.98 14.19 -6.29
CA GLY A 246 -19.91 15.00 -6.89
C GLY A 246 -19.47 14.54 -8.28
N ALA A 247 -19.59 13.24 -8.59
CA ALA A 247 -19.26 12.69 -9.92
C ALA A 247 -20.38 12.91 -10.96
N THR A 248 -21.63 12.97 -10.51
CA THR A 248 -22.81 13.15 -11.37
C THR A 248 -23.19 14.61 -11.58
N GLN A 249 -22.72 15.52 -10.71
CA GLN A 249 -22.89 16.97 -10.83
C GLN A 249 -21.53 17.70 -10.75
N PRO A 250 -20.71 17.66 -11.80
CA PRO A 250 -19.40 18.31 -11.80
C PRO A 250 -19.55 19.83 -11.53
N GLY A 251 -18.91 20.32 -10.47
CA GLY A 251 -18.92 21.74 -10.09
C GLY A 251 -19.88 22.11 -8.96
N VAL A 252 -20.72 21.18 -8.51
CA VAL A 252 -21.52 21.34 -7.28
C VAL A 252 -20.71 20.74 -6.13
N MET A 253 -20.28 21.56 -5.18
CA MET A 253 -19.68 21.02 -3.95
C MET A 253 -20.74 20.18 -3.22
N PRO A 254 -20.38 18.99 -2.70
CA PRO A 254 -21.27 18.23 -1.84
C PRO A 254 -21.75 19.10 -0.67
N ASP A 255 -23.00 18.91 -0.25
CA ASP A 255 -23.55 19.62 0.92
C ASP A 255 -22.62 19.41 2.13
N PRO A 256 -22.07 20.50 2.72
CA PRO A 256 -21.17 20.42 3.87
C PRO A 256 -21.78 19.66 5.05
N GLU A 257 -23.09 19.81 5.30
CA GLU A 257 -23.75 19.11 6.41
C GLU A 257 -23.83 17.59 6.14
N GLN A 258 -24.14 17.20 4.90
CA GLN A 258 -24.14 15.80 4.49
C GLN A 258 -22.73 15.18 4.51
N MET A 259 -21.71 15.93 4.10
CA MET A 259 -20.31 15.53 4.22
C MET A 259 -19.91 15.34 5.69
N ALA A 260 -20.18 16.31 6.55
CA ALA A 260 -19.87 16.23 7.98
C ALA A 260 -20.56 15.03 8.64
N ALA A 261 -21.85 14.82 8.37
CA ALA A 261 -22.61 13.67 8.87
C ALA A 261 -21.98 12.34 8.42
N SER A 262 -21.56 12.24 7.15
CA SER A 262 -20.90 11.05 6.62
C SER A 262 -19.50 10.80 7.21
N MET A 263 -18.79 11.85 7.64
CA MET A 263 -17.47 11.74 8.28
C MET A 263 -17.57 11.34 9.76
N ILE A 264 -18.60 11.80 10.46
CA ILE A 264 -18.83 11.53 11.88
C ILE A 264 -19.28 10.09 12.12
N ASN A 265 -20.16 9.56 11.26
CA ASN A 265 -20.66 8.19 11.40
C ASN A 265 -20.77 7.46 10.05
N PRO A 266 -19.63 7.17 9.38
CA PRO A 266 -19.61 6.61 8.03
C PRO A 266 -20.26 5.22 7.91
N TYR A 267 -20.25 4.43 9.00
CA TYR A 267 -20.71 3.03 8.99
C TYR A 267 -22.05 2.83 9.70
N GLY A 268 -22.58 3.84 10.41
CA GLY A 268 -23.82 3.71 11.16
C GLY A 268 -23.84 2.47 12.05
N HIS A 269 -24.91 1.67 11.95
CA HIS A 269 -25.06 0.41 12.69
C HIS A 269 -24.07 -0.69 12.24
N TRP A 270 -23.47 -0.58 11.06
CA TRP A 270 -22.50 -1.54 10.54
C TRP A 270 -21.12 -1.41 11.18
N LEU A 271 -20.91 -0.42 12.06
CA LEU A 271 -19.63 -0.17 12.72
C LEU A 271 -19.05 -1.44 13.38
N ILE A 272 -19.90 -2.26 14.00
CA ILE A 272 -19.46 -3.49 14.68
C ILE A 272 -18.86 -4.54 13.75
N ILE A 273 -19.22 -4.51 12.47
CA ILE A 273 -18.70 -5.40 11.42
C ILE A 273 -17.60 -4.70 10.61
N ALA A 274 -17.80 -3.42 10.29
CA ALA A 274 -16.89 -2.64 9.47
C ALA A 274 -15.52 -2.46 10.13
N VAL A 275 -15.48 -2.18 11.44
CA VAL A 275 -14.22 -1.94 12.15
C VAL A 275 -13.32 -3.19 12.17
N PRO A 276 -13.79 -4.38 12.62
CA PRO A 276 -12.97 -5.60 12.55
C PRO A 276 -12.56 -5.99 11.13
N LEU A 277 -13.42 -5.73 10.13
CA LEU A 277 -13.10 -6.02 8.75
C LEU A 277 -11.98 -5.09 8.24
N GLN A 278 -12.06 -3.80 8.53
CA GLN A 278 -11.04 -2.81 8.14
C GLN A 278 -9.67 -3.11 8.76
N THR A 279 -9.65 -3.47 10.04
CA THR A 279 -8.39 -3.79 10.72
C THR A 279 -7.78 -5.09 10.21
N THR A 280 -8.61 -6.08 9.87
CA THR A 280 -8.17 -7.30 9.20
C THR A 280 -7.60 -6.98 7.82
N LEU A 281 -8.28 -6.17 7.02
CA LEU A 281 -7.81 -5.78 5.69
C LEU A 281 -6.52 -4.94 5.75
N LEU A 282 -6.38 -4.04 6.73
CA LEU A 282 -5.15 -3.31 7.00
C LEU A 282 -4.00 -4.28 7.32
N PHE A 283 -4.25 -5.28 8.18
CA PHE A 283 -3.26 -6.31 8.47
C PHE A 283 -2.85 -7.06 7.19
N LEU A 284 -3.81 -7.45 6.35
CA LEU A 284 -3.57 -8.13 5.08
C LEU A 284 -2.80 -7.26 4.08
N LEU A 285 -3.05 -5.94 4.06
CA LEU A 285 -2.38 -4.97 3.20
C LEU A 285 -0.87 -4.91 3.47
N CYS A 286 -0.43 -5.13 4.71
CA CYS A 286 1.00 -5.24 5.05
C CYS A 286 1.63 -6.59 4.68
N GLY A 287 0.83 -7.59 4.29
CA GLY A 287 1.29 -8.93 3.98
C GLY A 287 2.23 -9.01 2.76
N PRO A 288 1.88 -8.45 1.59
CA PRO A 288 2.70 -8.56 0.37
C PRO A 288 4.13 -8.01 0.52
N THR A 289 4.30 -6.86 1.16
CA THR A 289 5.62 -6.26 1.43
C THR A 289 6.44 -7.13 2.38
N ALA A 290 5.82 -7.67 3.43
CA ALA A 290 6.47 -8.60 4.34
C ALA A 290 6.88 -9.91 3.65
N ALA A 291 6.04 -10.42 2.74
CA ALA A 291 6.33 -11.60 1.93
C ALA A 291 7.59 -11.42 1.10
N VAL A 292 7.71 -10.26 0.44
CA VAL A 292 8.90 -9.91 -0.37
C VAL A 292 10.14 -9.77 0.52
N ALA A 293 10.03 -9.10 1.67
CA ALA A 293 11.14 -9.00 2.61
C ALA A 293 11.64 -10.39 3.06
N ASN A 294 10.73 -11.31 3.40
CA ASN A 294 11.08 -12.66 3.83
C ASN A 294 11.56 -13.57 2.70
N TRP A 295 11.14 -13.32 1.46
CA TRP A 295 11.71 -13.97 0.27
C TRP A 295 13.15 -13.51 0.01
N ASP A 296 13.40 -12.20 0.07
CA ASP A 296 14.73 -11.63 -0.12
C ASP A 296 15.73 -12.11 0.95
N ALA A 297 15.31 -12.21 2.22
CA ALA A 297 16.14 -12.81 3.28
C ALA A 297 16.56 -14.26 2.93
N ARG A 298 15.59 -15.10 2.53
CA ARG A 298 15.86 -16.50 2.16
C ARG A 298 16.79 -16.60 0.95
N LYS A 299 16.59 -15.73 -0.04
CA LYS A 299 17.45 -15.65 -1.22
C LYS A 299 18.90 -15.30 -0.85
N ARG A 300 19.11 -14.33 0.05
CA ARG A 300 20.45 -13.94 0.53
C ARG A 300 21.12 -15.07 1.31
N ALA A 301 20.39 -15.69 2.26
CA ALA A 301 20.89 -16.82 3.03
C ALA A 301 21.30 -18.01 2.14
N ALA A 302 20.53 -18.30 1.08
CA ALA A 302 20.88 -19.35 0.12
C ALA A 302 22.12 -19.02 -0.74
N ALA A 303 22.42 -17.73 -0.97
CA ALA A 303 23.62 -17.31 -1.68
C ALA A 303 24.88 -17.36 -0.79
N GLU A 304 24.71 -17.27 0.52
CA GLU A 304 25.80 -17.31 1.52
C GLU A 304 26.09 -18.74 2.03
N ALA A 305 25.22 -19.71 1.74
CA ALA A 305 25.43 -21.10 2.14
C ALA A 305 26.64 -21.71 1.40
N PRO A 306 27.60 -22.34 2.12
CA PRO A 306 28.74 -22.97 1.48
C PRO A 306 28.26 -24.08 0.54
N VAL A 307 28.73 -24.05 -0.71
CA VAL A 307 28.54 -25.17 -1.64
C VAL A 307 29.20 -26.37 -0.99
N ALA A 308 28.41 -27.35 -0.55
CA ALA A 308 28.93 -28.58 -0.01
C ALA A 308 29.95 -29.15 -1.02
N PRO A 309 31.17 -29.51 -0.60
CA PRO A 309 32.13 -30.11 -1.50
C PRO A 309 31.44 -31.32 -2.12
N VAL A 310 31.38 -31.35 -3.45
CA VAL A 310 30.94 -32.53 -4.20
C VAL A 310 31.85 -33.65 -3.70
N ALA A 311 31.29 -34.58 -2.92
CA ALA A 311 32.03 -35.75 -2.49
C ALA A 311 32.59 -36.37 -3.76
N ALA A 312 33.92 -36.37 -3.89
CA ALA A 312 34.58 -37.07 -4.97
C ALA A 312 34.07 -38.50 -4.87
N VAL A 313 33.30 -38.92 -5.88
CA VAL A 313 32.93 -40.31 -6.04
C VAL A 313 34.27 -41.01 -6.30
N GLU A 314 34.85 -41.60 -5.26
CA GLU A 314 35.98 -42.50 -5.45
C GLU A 314 35.53 -43.56 -6.47
N PRO A 315 36.26 -43.75 -7.58
CA PRO A 315 35.96 -44.85 -8.47
C PRO A 315 36.09 -46.14 -7.66
N ALA A 316 35.01 -46.91 -7.63
CA ALA A 316 34.97 -48.19 -6.92
C ALA A 316 36.19 -49.04 -7.34
N PRO A 317 36.98 -49.55 -6.38
CA PRO A 317 38.11 -50.39 -6.70
C PRO A 317 37.59 -51.77 -7.12
N GLY A 318 37.87 -52.14 -8.38
CA GLY A 318 37.86 -53.52 -8.83
C GLY A 318 36.58 -54.00 -9.50
N VAL A 319 36.48 -53.78 -10.81
CA VAL A 319 35.94 -54.81 -11.71
C VAL A 319 37.01 -55.06 -12.76
N GLY A 320 37.51 -56.29 -12.75
CA GLY A 320 38.70 -56.71 -13.48
C GLY A 320 38.60 -56.48 -14.98
N THR A 321 39.77 -56.16 -15.53
CA THR A 321 40.14 -56.36 -16.92
C THR A 321 39.96 -57.84 -17.27
N GLY A 322 38.82 -58.18 -17.88
CA GLY A 322 38.60 -59.43 -18.60
C GLY A 322 38.90 -59.22 -20.07
N GLU A 323 39.86 -59.99 -20.58
CA GLU A 323 40.39 -59.92 -21.93
C GLU A 323 39.38 -60.26 -23.03
N VAL A 324 39.62 -59.60 -24.17
CA VAL A 324 39.36 -59.90 -25.59
C VAL A 324 38.84 -61.31 -25.94
N GLY A 325 37.78 -61.34 -26.75
CA GLY A 325 37.44 -62.44 -27.67
C GLY A 325 36.77 -61.90 -28.94
N PRO A 326 37.24 -62.23 -30.16
CA PRO A 326 36.73 -61.66 -31.40
C PRO A 326 35.61 -62.52 -31.96
N GLU A 327 34.53 -61.92 -32.48
CA GLU A 327 33.82 -62.53 -33.60
C GLU A 327 32.92 -61.52 -34.33
N SER A 328 33.11 -61.51 -35.64
CA SER A 328 32.31 -60.85 -36.65
C SER A 328 31.38 -61.86 -37.31
N ARG A 329 30.31 -61.34 -37.95
CA ARG A 329 29.25 -61.99 -38.76
C ARG A 329 28.00 -62.36 -37.95
N ASP A 330 26.79 -61.91 -38.27
CA ASP A 330 26.22 -61.38 -39.52
C ASP A 330 25.54 -60.00 -39.37
#